data_AF-A0A3N2GPH3-F1
#
_entry.id   AF-A0A3N2GPH3-F1
#
_cell.length_a   1.000
_cell.length_b   1.000
_cell.length_c   1.000
_cell.angle_alpha   90.00
_cell.angle_beta   90.00
_cell.angle_gamma   90.00
#
_symmetry.space_group_name_H-M   'P 1'
#
loop_
_entity.id
_entity.type
_entity.pdbx_description
1 polymer ?
#
loop_
_entity_poly.entity_id
_entity_poly.type
_entity_poly.pdbx_seq_one_letter_code
_entity_poly.pdbx_strand_id
1 'polypeptide(L)'
;MTSVALSTLSAACFVSVTSENLPVALLPQLAAGFGVPGSAVGLLMTGYAVVVAVSVVPLVALTARWDRRTAVLVTVGAIAVSNLLLALAPGYAVAVLARVVAAAGHGVFWSVVAPMAARLLGPDRAGRATAVVFAGNSLAFLFGLPLTSWLAGTIGWRATVLAVAAAAALSAVVIRATVEPMPAGPRTSPRGSLNRALLPVNLATLVVVTGHFAVFTYITAIIAESVHLTGPAISGLLFAHGVAGLLGLVLFGRRVDSHPRGTALLVTAGLAATMLVLLCAGSGVVAAAAVVLWAVPAGGIGVVLQAAVLRVADRPDLASAVYIVAFQAGIAGGAAVGGAALDHGALPAATALAAGCGLAATLVVRRSAAFRRT
;
A
#
# COMPACT_ATOMS: atom_id res chain seq x y z
N MET A 1 5.86 12.89 26.44
CA MET A 1 5.09 13.49 25.32
C MET A 1 5.54 12.96 23.96
N THR A 2 6.84 12.96 23.66
CA THR A 2 7.39 12.52 22.36
C THR A 2 7.04 11.09 21.94
N SER A 3 7.15 10.10 22.85
CA SER A 3 6.79 8.71 22.54
C SER A 3 5.29 8.55 22.23
N VAL A 4 4.44 9.29 22.93
CA VAL A 4 2.98 9.30 22.70
C VAL A 4 2.67 9.88 21.32
N ALA A 5 3.32 10.97 20.92
CA ALA A 5 3.15 11.56 19.59
C ALA A 5 3.59 10.60 18.46
N LEU A 6 4.70 9.86 18.64
CA LEU A 6 5.15 8.86 17.66
C LEU A 6 4.16 7.69 17.55
N SER A 7 3.69 7.14 18.67
CA SER A 7 2.66 6.10 18.67
C SER A 7 1.35 6.59 18.04
N THR A 8 1.00 7.85 18.25
CA THR A 8 -0.18 8.49 17.65
C THR A 8 -0.05 8.58 16.13
N LEU A 9 1.09 9.03 15.61
CA LEU A 9 1.35 9.07 14.17
C LEU A 9 1.40 7.66 13.56
N SER A 10 1.94 6.67 14.29
CA SER A 10 1.93 5.26 13.90
C SER A 10 0.50 4.72 13.79
N ALA A 11 -0.37 5.02 14.76
CA ALA A 11 -1.78 4.67 14.71
C ALA A 11 -2.51 5.33 13.52
N ALA A 12 -2.17 6.58 13.19
CA ALA A 12 -2.72 7.24 12.00
C ALA A 12 -2.29 6.55 10.70
N CYS A 13 -1.02 6.11 10.61
CA CYS A 13 -0.56 5.28 9.48
C CYS A 13 -1.33 3.96 9.40
N PHE A 14 -1.55 3.29 10.54
CA PHE A 14 -2.34 2.05 10.60
C PHE A 14 -3.75 2.26 10.05
N VAL A 15 -4.46 3.30 10.52
CA VAL A 15 -5.82 3.60 10.07
C VAL A 15 -5.85 4.00 8.60
N SER A 16 -4.89 4.81 8.15
CA SER A 16 -4.81 5.22 6.74
C SER A 16 -4.65 4.02 5.80
N VAL A 17 -3.76 3.10 6.12
CA VAL A 17 -3.48 1.92 5.28
C VAL A 17 -4.62 0.91 5.34
N THR A 18 -5.23 0.74 6.52
CA THR A 18 -6.44 -0.10 6.67
C THR A 18 -7.59 0.46 5.82
N SER A 19 -7.82 1.78 5.90
CA SER A 19 -8.82 2.49 5.11
C SER A 19 -8.56 2.39 3.60
N GLU A 20 -7.30 2.54 3.19
CA GLU A 20 -6.90 2.42 1.80
C GLU A 20 -7.25 1.04 1.24
N ASN A 21 -6.98 -0.02 1.98
CA ASN A 21 -7.15 -1.40 1.54
C ASN A 21 -8.54 -1.99 1.85
N LEU A 22 -9.51 -1.18 2.28
CA LEU A 22 -10.90 -1.61 2.48
C LEU A 22 -11.48 -2.34 1.27
N PRO A 23 -11.34 -1.86 0.01
CA PRO A 23 -11.88 -2.56 -1.15
C PRO A 23 -11.30 -3.97 -1.34
N VAL A 24 -10.04 -4.18 -0.97
CA VAL A 24 -9.37 -5.49 -1.04
C VAL A 24 -9.93 -6.45 0.01
N ALA A 25 -10.01 -6.00 1.26
CA ALA A 25 -10.48 -6.81 2.38
C ALA A 25 -11.98 -7.12 2.33
N LEU A 26 -12.77 -6.22 1.72
CA LEU A 26 -14.23 -6.26 1.68
C LEU A 26 -14.79 -6.53 0.28
N LEU A 27 -13.96 -7.00 -0.66
CA LEU A 27 -14.32 -7.15 -2.06
C LEU A 27 -15.67 -7.85 -2.27
N PRO A 28 -15.89 -9.08 -1.76
CA PRO A 28 -17.16 -9.78 -1.98
C PRO A 28 -18.35 -9.07 -1.32
N GLN A 29 -18.15 -8.44 -0.16
CA GLN A 29 -19.22 -7.75 0.56
C GLN A 29 -19.63 -6.43 -0.11
N LEU A 30 -18.67 -5.68 -0.66
CA LEU A 30 -18.95 -4.45 -1.41
C LEU A 30 -19.61 -4.75 -2.75
N ALA A 31 -19.15 -5.80 -3.45
CA ALA A 31 -19.74 -6.26 -4.71
C ALA A 31 -21.22 -6.62 -4.51
N ALA A 32 -21.51 -7.47 -3.52
CA ALA A 32 -22.87 -7.84 -3.16
C ALA A 32 -23.69 -6.64 -2.64
N GLY A 33 -23.09 -5.80 -1.79
CA GLY A 33 -23.75 -4.67 -1.15
C GLY A 33 -24.15 -3.54 -2.10
N PHE A 34 -23.47 -3.41 -3.25
CA PHE A 34 -23.80 -2.44 -4.28
C PHE A 34 -24.41 -3.06 -5.55
N GLY A 35 -24.49 -4.39 -5.64
CA GLY A 35 -24.99 -5.08 -6.84
C GLY A 35 -24.10 -4.87 -8.07
N VAL A 36 -22.78 -4.81 -7.86
CA VAL A 36 -21.78 -4.60 -8.93
C VAL A 36 -20.81 -5.77 -8.99
N PRO A 37 -20.17 -6.04 -10.15
CA PRO A 37 -19.14 -7.09 -10.23
C PRO A 37 -17.93 -6.76 -9.33
N GLY A 38 -17.18 -7.79 -8.94
CA GLY A 38 -15.98 -7.62 -8.11
C GLY A 38 -14.90 -6.77 -8.78
N SER A 39 -14.84 -6.75 -10.11
CA SER A 39 -13.99 -5.87 -10.90
C SER A 39 -14.26 -4.39 -10.66
N ALA A 40 -15.54 -4.00 -10.52
CA ALA A 40 -15.93 -2.64 -10.18
C ALA A 40 -15.40 -2.27 -8.80
N VAL A 41 -15.50 -3.16 -7.81
CA VAL A 41 -14.88 -2.92 -6.49
C VAL A 41 -13.35 -2.73 -6.62
N GLY A 42 -12.70 -3.51 -7.47
CA GLY A 42 -11.28 -3.34 -7.76
C GLY A 42 -10.93 -2.00 -8.44
N LEU A 43 -11.83 -1.44 -9.26
CA LEU A 43 -11.67 -0.10 -9.83
C LEU A 43 -11.68 1.01 -8.76
N LEU A 44 -12.24 0.76 -7.56
CA LEU A 44 -12.05 1.67 -6.44
C LEU A 44 -10.57 1.80 -6.06
N MET A 45 -9.77 0.74 -6.21
CA MET A 45 -8.33 0.81 -6.02
C MET A 45 -7.61 1.52 -7.17
N THR A 46 -7.99 1.22 -8.42
CA THR A 46 -7.45 1.92 -9.58
C THR A 46 -7.69 3.42 -9.50
N GLY A 47 -8.95 3.84 -9.29
CA GLY A 47 -9.33 5.24 -9.19
C GLY A 47 -8.64 5.94 -8.03
N TYR A 48 -8.54 5.27 -6.86
CA TYR A 48 -7.79 5.81 -5.72
C TYR A 48 -6.33 6.08 -6.08
N ALA A 49 -5.64 5.11 -6.68
CA ALA A 49 -4.24 5.26 -7.06
C ALA A 49 -4.00 6.36 -8.11
N VAL A 50 -4.89 6.47 -9.11
CA VAL A 50 -4.87 7.55 -10.12
C VAL A 50 -5.05 8.92 -9.48
N VAL A 51 -6.04 9.07 -8.60
CA VAL A 51 -6.29 10.34 -7.90
C VAL A 51 -5.08 10.72 -7.06
N VAL A 52 -4.46 9.79 -6.32
CA VAL A 52 -3.22 10.07 -5.58
C VAL A 52 -2.11 10.55 -6.52
N ALA A 53 -1.87 9.85 -7.63
CA ALA A 53 -0.80 10.18 -8.57
C ALA A 53 -0.94 11.59 -9.16
N VAL A 54 -2.18 11.98 -9.51
CA VAL A 54 -2.46 13.30 -10.11
C VAL A 54 -2.51 14.41 -9.05
N SER A 55 -3.05 14.13 -7.86
CA SER A 55 -3.32 15.15 -6.85
C SER A 55 -2.18 15.41 -5.87
N VAL A 56 -1.25 14.46 -5.67
CA VAL A 56 -0.21 14.58 -4.63
C VAL A 56 0.65 15.84 -4.81
N VAL A 57 1.14 16.10 -6.03
CA VAL A 57 2.01 17.26 -6.30
C VAL A 57 1.29 18.59 -6.08
N PRO A 58 0.13 18.87 -6.71
CA PRO A 58 -0.56 20.14 -6.52
C PRO A 58 -1.05 20.31 -5.08
N LEU A 59 -1.57 19.26 -4.42
CA LEU A 59 -2.06 19.38 -3.05
C LEU A 59 -0.94 19.58 -2.04
N VAL A 60 0.20 18.89 -2.17
CA VAL A 60 1.37 19.15 -1.32
C VAL A 60 1.87 20.59 -1.50
N ALA A 61 1.86 21.11 -2.73
CA ALA A 61 2.23 22.51 -3.00
C ALA A 61 1.24 23.51 -2.39
N LEU A 62 -0.07 23.22 -2.46
CA LEU A 62 -1.14 24.04 -1.90
C LEU A 62 -1.08 24.05 -0.36
N THR A 63 -0.79 22.92 0.26
CA THR A 63 -0.67 22.78 1.71
C THR A 63 0.74 23.11 2.23
N ALA A 64 1.66 23.58 1.38
CA ALA A 64 3.06 23.79 1.76
C ALA A 64 3.25 24.84 2.86
N ARG A 65 2.30 25.76 3.03
CA ARG A 65 2.32 26.79 4.09
C ARG A 65 1.64 26.35 5.38
N TRP A 66 0.96 25.20 5.39
CA TRP A 66 0.29 24.71 6.58
C TRP A 66 1.32 24.18 7.58
N ASP A 67 1.06 24.37 8.87
CA ASP A 67 1.79 23.62 9.88
C ASP A 67 1.51 22.12 9.70
N ARG A 68 2.50 21.29 10.06
CA ARG A 68 2.45 19.86 9.74
C ARG A 68 1.33 19.12 10.45
N ARG A 69 0.97 19.57 11.66
CA ARG A 69 -0.15 18.99 12.43
C ARG A 69 -1.47 19.27 11.72
N THR A 70 -1.69 20.49 11.24
CA THR A 70 -2.90 20.84 10.46
C THR A 70 -3.00 20.00 9.19
N ALA A 71 -1.89 19.83 8.45
CA ALA A 71 -1.89 18.96 7.28
C ALA A 71 -2.30 17.52 7.62
N VAL A 72 -1.71 16.90 8.65
CA VAL A 72 -2.10 15.56 9.10
C VAL A 72 -3.58 15.51 9.50
N LEU A 73 -4.05 16.46 10.31
CA LEU A 73 -5.44 16.49 10.78
C LEU A 73 -6.45 16.59 9.65
N VAL A 74 -6.20 17.43 8.65
CA VAL A 74 -7.08 17.56 7.48
C VAL A 74 -7.11 16.25 6.69
N THR A 75 -5.95 15.62 6.48
CA THR A 75 -5.87 14.37 5.71
C THR A 75 -6.50 13.18 6.42
N VAL A 76 -6.31 13.03 7.73
CA VAL A 76 -6.96 11.98 8.55
C VAL A 76 -8.45 12.28 8.69
N GLY A 77 -8.84 13.54 8.80
CA GLY A 77 -10.24 13.96 8.73
C GLY A 77 -10.90 13.61 7.40
N ALA A 78 -10.21 13.81 6.27
CA ALA A 78 -10.69 13.40 4.96
C ALA A 78 -10.88 11.88 4.85
N ILE A 79 -9.99 11.08 5.48
CA ILE A 79 -10.17 9.63 5.60
C ILE A 79 -11.42 9.28 6.43
N ALA A 80 -11.64 9.96 7.55
CA ALA A 80 -12.83 9.74 8.37
C ALA A 80 -14.12 10.06 7.60
N VAL A 81 -14.17 11.20 6.91
CA VAL A 81 -15.31 11.62 6.06
C VAL A 81 -15.50 10.64 4.90
N SER A 82 -14.43 10.25 4.22
CA SER A 82 -14.46 9.25 3.15
C SER A 82 -15.09 7.95 3.62
N ASN A 83 -14.63 7.38 4.73
CA ASN A 83 -15.18 6.12 5.23
C ASN A 83 -16.62 6.27 5.73
N LEU A 84 -16.99 7.42 6.31
CA LEU A 84 -18.38 7.68 6.66
C LEU A 84 -19.27 7.71 5.41
N LEU A 85 -18.83 8.41 4.34
CA LEU A 85 -19.53 8.44 3.06
C LEU A 85 -19.63 7.03 2.45
N LEU A 86 -18.59 6.20 2.54
CA LEU A 86 -18.60 4.84 2.03
C LEU A 86 -19.56 3.93 2.83
N ALA A 87 -19.56 4.03 4.16
CA ALA A 87 -20.46 3.26 5.02
C ALA A 87 -21.94 3.59 4.76
N LEU A 88 -22.23 4.88 4.51
CA LEU A 88 -23.57 5.39 4.22
C LEU A 88 -23.91 5.40 2.73
N ALA A 89 -23.01 4.91 1.86
CA ALA A 89 -23.19 5.01 0.41
C ALA A 89 -24.46 4.26 -0.02
N PRO A 90 -25.42 4.93 -0.70
CA PRO A 90 -26.61 4.27 -1.24
C PRO A 90 -26.29 3.45 -2.50
N GLY A 91 -25.14 3.70 -3.14
CA GLY A 91 -24.73 3.03 -4.37
C GLY A 91 -23.26 3.25 -4.70
N TYR A 92 -22.81 2.55 -5.75
CA TYR A 92 -21.40 2.52 -6.15
C TYR A 92 -20.82 3.90 -6.51
N ALA A 93 -21.60 4.79 -7.13
CA ALA A 93 -21.13 6.14 -7.47
C ALA A 93 -20.71 6.95 -6.23
N VAL A 94 -21.45 6.83 -5.11
CA VAL A 94 -21.11 7.49 -3.84
C VAL A 94 -19.88 6.82 -3.22
N ALA A 95 -19.71 5.51 -3.39
CA ALA A 95 -18.49 4.82 -2.99
C ALA A 95 -17.27 5.34 -3.76
N VAL A 96 -17.36 5.55 -5.07
CA VAL A 96 -16.29 6.17 -5.87
C VAL A 96 -15.95 7.56 -5.33
N LEU A 97 -16.95 8.42 -5.12
CA LEU A 97 -16.74 9.76 -4.56
C LEU A 97 -16.06 9.73 -3.20
N ALA A 98 -16.50 8.84 -2.31
CA ALA A 98 -15.89 8.61 -1.01
C ALA A 98 -14.39 8.30 -1.17
N ARG A 99 -14.02 7.41 -2.09
CA ARG A 99 -12.61 7.07 -2.34
C ARG A 99 -11.79 8.23 -2.87
N VAL A 100 -12.35 9.07 -3.74
CA VAL A 100 -11.69 10.29 -4.24
C VAL A 100 -11.32 11.23 -3.08
N VAL A 101 -12.22 11.40 -2.09
CA VAL A 101 -11.98 12.26 -0.92
C VAL A 101 -10.77 11.78 -0.10
N ALA A 102 -10.68 10.48 0.19
CA ALA A 102 -9.52 9.92 0.90
C ALA A 102 -8.24 10.00 0.05
N ALA A 103 -8.33 9.68 -1.25
CA ALA A 103 -7.20 9.70 -2.17
C ALA A 103 -6.55 11.08 -2.28
N ALA A 104 -7.36 12.15 -2.32
CA ALA A 104 -6.85 13.52 -2.35
C ALA A 104 -5.99 13.86 -1.11
N GLY A 105 -6.39 13.39 0.08
CA GLY A 105 -5.64 13.61 1.32
C GLY A 105 -4.39 12.72 1.45
N HIS A 106 -4.39 11.55 0.81
CA HIS A 106 -3.38 10.51 1.01
C HIS A 106 -1.95 10.98 0.68
N GLY A 107 -1.76 11.62 -0.48
CA GLY A 107 -0.43 12.11 -0.87
C GLY A 107 0.13 13.15 0.11
N VAL A 108 -0.72 14.05 0.60
CA VAL A 108 -0.35 15.06 1.60
C VAL A 108 0.02 14.39 2.92
N PHE A 109 -0.75 13.40 3.39
CA PHE A 109 -0.48 12.65 4.63
C PHE A 109 0.94 12.06 4.63
N TRP A 110 1.28 11.32 3.58
CA TRP A 110 2.59 10.67 3.49
C TRP A 110 3.75 11.65 3.29
N SER A 111 3.50 12.84 2.71
CA SER A 111 4.52 13.88 2.58
C SER A 111 4.93 14.52 3.90
N VAL A 112 4.08 14.46 4.93
CA VAL A 112 4.31 15.14 6.22
C VAL A 112 4.63 14.19 7.37
N VAL A 113 4.14 12.95 7.35
CA VAL A 113 4.20 12.06 8.53
C VAL A 113 5.63 11.66 8.89
N ALA A 114 6.48 11.33 7.91
CA ALA A 114 7.86 10.94 8.15
C ALA A 114 8.74 12.13 8.62
N PRO A 115 8.68 13.32 7.98
CA PRO A 115 9.35 14.50 8.51
C PRO A 115 8.91 14.90 9.92
N MET A 116 7.62 14.76 10.25
CA MET A 116 7.13 15.00 11.62
C MET A 116 7.76 14.03 12.62
N ALA A 117 7.82 12.74 12.27
CA ALA A 117 8.47 11.73 13.10
C ALA A 117 9.93 12.09 13.37
N ALA A 118 10.69 12.41 12.31
CA ALA A 118 12.10 12.78 12.42
C ALA A 118 12.33 13.98 13.36
N ARG A 119 11.47 15.00 13.28
CA ARG A 119 11.56 16.19 14.14
C ARG A 119 11.27 15.90 15.62
N LEU A 120 10.44 14.90 15.93
CA LEU A 120 10.12 14.55 17.31
C LEU A 120 11.33 13.98 18.07
N LEU A 121 12.20 13.20 17.41
CA LEU A 121 13.39 12.62 18.07
C LEU A 121 14.70 13.35 17.78
N GLY A 122 14.69 14.34 16.88
CA GLY A 122 15.88 15.05 16.42
C GLY A 122 16.63 14.30 15.31
N PRO A 123 17.59 14.98 14.65
CA PRO A 123 18.28 14.49 13.46
C PRO A 123 19.01 13.15 13.69
N ASP A 124 19.65 12.98 14.85
CA ASP A 124 20.44 11.78 15.19
C ASP A 124 19.59 10.51 15.32
N ARG A 125 18.26 10.66 15.48
CA ARG A 125 17.31 9.56 15.69
C ARG A 125 16.19 9.55 14.65
N ALA A 126 16.35 10.29 13.55
CA ALA A 126 15.33 10.43 12.51
C ALA A 126 14.90 9.09 11.92
N GLY A 127 15.85 8.20 11.58
CA GLY A 127 15.55 6.87 11.06
C GLY A 127 14.74 6.01 12.02
N ARG A 128 15.08 6.05 13.32
CA ARG A 128 14.32 5.35 14.37
C ARG A 128 12.91 5.89 14.51
N ALA A 129 12.73 7.21 14.43
CA ALA A 129 11.42 7.83 14.49
C ALA A 129 10.52 7.39 13.31
N THR A 130 11.05 7.46 12.10
CA THR A 130 10.35 7.03 10.88
C THR A 130 9.99 5.55 10.93
N ALA A 131 10.89 4.70 11.44
CA ALA A 131 10.61 3.27 11.62
C ALA A 131 9.43 3.01 12.56
N VAL A 132 9.33 3.73 13.69
CA VAL A 132 8.20 3.60 14.63
C VAL A 132 6.87 4.01 13.99
N VAL A 133 6.86 5.09 13.21
CA VAL A 133 5.64 5.56 12.53
C VAL A 133 5.23 4.59 11.42
N PHE A 134 6.17 4.10 10.62
CA PHE A 134 5.89 3.14 9.56
C PHE A 134 5.58 1.73 10.04
N ALA A 135 5.88 1.40 11.31
CA ALA A 135 5.37 0.17 11.92
C ALA A 135 3.84 0.09 11.85
N GLY A 136 3.13 1.22 11.89
CA GLY A 136 1.68 1.28 11.69
C GLY A 136 1.23 0.74 10.34
N ASN A 137 1.98 1.00 9.26
CA ASN A 137 1.70 0.44 7.94
C ASN A 137 1.82 -1.09 7.95
N SER A 138 2.88 -1.62 8.55
CA SER A 138 3.06 -3.07 8.67
C SER A 138 1.96 -3.70 9.52
N LEU A 139 1.57 -3.05 10.62
CA LEU A 139 0.47 -3.50 11.46
C LEU A 139 -0.88 -3.48 10.72
N ALA A 140 -1.09 -2.57 9.76
CA ALA A 140 -2.32 -2.54 8.96
C ALA A 140 -2.44 -3.75 8.03
N PHE A 141 -1.35 -4.17 7.40
CA PHE A 141 -1.34 -5.42 6.63
C PHE A 141 -1.47 -6.66 7.51
N LEU A 142 -0.86 -6.63 8.70
CA LEU A 142 -0.91 -7.74 9.65
C LEU A 142 -2.28 -7.90 10.33
N PHE A 143 -2.87 -6.81 10.82
CA PHE A 143 -4.10 -6.84 11.62
C PHE A 143 -5.27 -6.14 10.92
N GLY A 144 -5.03 -5.03 10.23
CA GLY A 144 -6.08 -4.21 9.63
C GLY A 144 -6.93 -4.96 8.60
N LEU A 145 -6.33 -5.55 7.57
CA LEU A 145 -7.07 -6.31 6.55
C LEU A 145 -7.82 -7.52 7.14
N PRO A 146 -7.18 -8.41 7.93
CA PRO A 146 -7.86 -9.54 8.57
C PRO A 146 -9.00 -9.12 9.49
N LEU A 147 -8.79 -8.10 10.33
CA LEU A 147 -9.79 -7.62 11.27
C LEU A 147 -10.99 -7.02 10.53
N THR A 148 -10.73 -6.26 9.46
CA THR A 148 -11.77 -5.70 8.61
C THR A 148 -12.59 -6.82 7.95
N SER A 149 -11.92 -7.82 7.38
CA SER A 149 -12.59 -8.97 6.75
C SER A 149 -13.44 -9.75 7.77
N TRP A 150 -12.89 -10.01 8.95
CA TRP A 150 -13.58 -10.71 10.03
C TRP A 150 -14.80 -9.94 10.54
N LEU A 151 -14.65 -8.64 10.84
CA LEU A 151 -15.75 -7.77 11.28
C LEU A 151 -16.86 -7.71 10.23
N ALA A 152 -16.52 -7.61 8.95
CA ALA A 152 -17.56 -7.59 7.91
C ALA A 152 -18.33 -8.91 7.80
N GLY A 153 -17.70 -10.03 8.13
CA GLY A 153 -18.36 -11.33 8.24
C GLY A 153 -19.28 -11.46 9.46
N THR A 154 -19.08 -10.68 10.52
CA THR A 154 -19.83 -10.79 11.79
C THR A 154 -20.89 -9.70 11.96
N ILE A 155 -20.56 -8.45 11.69
CA ILE A 155 -21.42 -7.28 11.90
C ILE A 155 -21.81 -6.58 10.59
N GLY A 156 -21.37 -7.10 9.44
CA GLY A 156 -21.65 -6.54 8.12
C GLY A 156 -20.69 -5.42 7.72
N TRP A 157 -20.46 -5.28 6.41
CA TRP A 157 -19.43 -4.38 5.89
C TRP A 157 -19.69 -2.90 6.19
N ARG A 158 -20.95 -2.45 6.23
CA ARG A 158 -21.28 -1.05 6.56
C ARG A 158 -20.85 -0.68 7.99
N ALA A 159 -21.15 -1.55 8.96
CA ALA A 159 -20.75 -1.34 10.35
C ALA A 159 -19.22 -1.39 10.50
N THR A 160 -18.55 -2.30 9.78
CA THR A 160 -17.09 -2.36 9.72
C THR A 160 -16.47 -1.08 9.17
N VAL A 161 -16.96 -0.57 8.04
CA VAL A 161 -16.46 0.69 7.46
C VAL A 161 -16.73 1.87 8.40
N LEU A 162 -17.88 1.89 9.09
CA LEU A 162 -18.16 2.89 10.12
C LEU A 162 -17.18 2.82 11.30
N ALA A 163 -16.79 1.61 11.74
CA ALA A 163 -15.77 1.44 12.77
C ALA A 163 -14.40 1.99 12.32
N VAL A 164 -14.03 1.80 11.04
CA VAL A 164 -12.80 2.39 10.47
C VAL A 164 -12.92 3.93 10.36
N ALA A 165 -14.10 4.46 10.02
CA ALA A 165 -14.36 5.90 10.04
C ALA A 165 -14.21 6.49 11.45
N ALA A 166 -14.76 5.81 12.46
CA ALA A 166 -14.64 6.20 13.87
C ALA A 166 -13.17 6.13 14.35
N ALA A 167 -12.41 5.10 13.94
CA ALA A 167 -10.99 5.00 14.26
C ALA A 167 -10.17 6.15 13.63
N ALA A 168 -10.53 6.60 12.42
CA ALA A 168 -9.91 7.75 11.77
C ALA A 168 -10.26 9.07 12.48
N ALA A 169 -11.53 9.26 12.84
CA ALA A 169 -11.96 10.43 13.63
C ALA A 169 -11.27 10.48 15.00
N LEU A 170 -11.20 9.33 15.70
CA LEU A 170 -10.47 9.20 16.96
C LEU A 170 -8.99 9.51 16.77
N SER A 171 -8.36 9.00 15.70
CA SER A 171 -6.96 9.31 15.39
C SER A 171 -6.75 10.82 15.22
N ALA A 172 -7.65 11.54 14.55
CA ALA A 172 -7.57 12.99 14.43
C ALA A 172 -7.70 13.69 15.80
N VAL A 173 -8.60 13.25 16.67
CA VAL A 173 -8.74 13.78 18.04
C VAL A 173 -7.46 13.55 18.85
N VAL A 174 -6.91 12.35 18.81
CA VAL A 174 -5.67 12.01 19.53
C VAL A 174 -4.48 12.79 18.98
N ILE A 175 -4.33 12.92 17.65
CA ILE A 175 -3.30 13.78 17.03
C ILE A 175 -3.44 15.23 17.52
N ARG A 176 -4.68 15.75 17.57
CA ARG A 176 -4.92 17.10 18.11
C ARG A 176 -4.52 17.16 19.58
N ALA A 177 -4.75 16.15 20.40
CA ALA A 177 -4.41 16.18 21.81
C ALA A 177 -2.90 16.01 22.09
N THR A 178 -2.18 15.21 21.30
CA THR A 178 -0.83 14.73 21.66
C THR A 178 0.31 15.27 20.81
N VAL A 179 0.03 15.80 19.61
CA VAL A 179 1.04 16.29 18.68
C VAL A 179 1.01 17.82 18.69
N GLU A 180 2.13 18.47 18.99
CA GLU A 180 2.24 19.93 18.98
C GLU A 180 2.27 20.48 17.54
N PRO A 181 1.78 21.71 17.30
CA PRO A 181 1.90 22.35 16.00
C PRO A 181 3.37 22.47 15.59
N MET A 182 3.66 22.12 14.34
CA MET A 182 5.02 22.07 13.81
C MET A 182 5.12 22.97 12.59
N PRO A 183 6.04 23.96 12.56
CA PRO A 183 6.22 24.84 11.42
C PRO A 183 6.30 24.10 10.08
N ALA A 184 5.76 24.73 9.04
CA ALA A 184 5.92 24.30 7.66
C ALA A 184 7.42 24.07 7.35
N GLY A 185 7.71 23.05 6.55
CA GLY A 185 9.10 22.79 6.15
C GLY A 185 9.52 23.66 4.95
N PRO A 186 10.82 23.65 4.61
CA PRO A 186 11.34 24.35 3.45
C PRO A 186 10.63 23.91 2.16
N ARG A 187 10.43 24.85 1.23
CA ARG A 187 9.89 24.55 -0.10
C ARG A 187 10.95 23.83 -0.93
N THR A 188 10.69 22.60 -1.36
CA THR A 188 11.53 21.92 -2.34
C THR A 188 11.07 22.31 -3.75
N SER A 189 12.02 22.71 -4.60
CA SER A 189 11.74 22.99 -6.02
C SER A 189 11.62 21.65 -6.78
N PRO A 190 10.55 21.43 -7.57
CA PRO A 190 10.38 20.23 -8.37
C PRO A 190 11.19 20.26 -9.69
N ARG A 191 11.95 21.34 -9.95
CA ARG A 191 12.66 21.55 -11.22
C ARG A 191 14.07 20.95 -11.15
N GLY A 192 14.42 20.13 -12.14
CA GLY A 192 15.77 19.60 -12.34
C GLY A 192 15.78 18.35 -13.23
N SER A 193 16.95 18.03 -13.79
CA SER A 193 17.17 16.77 -14.49
C SER A 193 17.31 15.62 -13.50
N LEU A 194 16.74 14.47 -13.80
CA LEU A 194 16.87 13.24 -13.02
C LEU A 194 18.03 12.38 -13.54
N ASN A 195 18.66 11.64 -12.63
CA ASN A 195 19.69 10.68 -12.98
C ASN A 195 19.10 9.58 -13.88
N ARG A 196 19.72 9.32 -15.04
CA ARG A 196 19.26 8.28 -15.99
C ARG A 196 19.24 6.87 -15.36
N ALA A 197 20.02 6.63 -14.32
CA ALA A 197 20.02 5.38 -13.56
C ALA A 197 18.69 5.11 -12.82
N LEU A 198 17.81 6.12 -12.65
CA LEU A 198 16.48 5.95 -12.08
C LEU A 198 15.50 5.24 -13.03
N LEU A 199 15.71 5.34 -14.34
CA LEU A 199 14.83 4.71 -15.33
C LEU A 199 14.63 3.19 -15.09
N PRO A 200 15.70 2.36 -15.00
CA PRO A 200 15.52 0.95 -14.73
C PRO A 200 14.89 0.64 -13.37
N VAL A 201 15.12 1.48 -12.34
CA VAL A 201 14.53 1.29 -11.01
C VAL A 201 13.01 1.57 -11.05
N ASN A 202 12.60 2.65 -11.71
CA ASN A 202 11.19 3.00 -11.88
C ASN A 202 10.46 2.02 -12.82
N LEU A 203 11.13 1.51 -13.85
CA LEU A 203 10.58 0.46 -14.71
C LEU A 203 10.36 -0.84 -13.92
N ALA A 204 11.35 -1.27 -13.13
CA ALA A 204 11.20 -2.44 -12.26
C ALA A 204 10.06 -2.23 -11.24
N THR A 205 9.93 -1.03 -10.68
CA THR A 205 8.84 -0.64 -9.78
C THR A 205 7.49 -0.77 -10.46
N LEU A 206 7.30 -0.09 -11.59
CA LEU A 206 6.04 -0.13 -12.34
C LEU A 206 5.63 -1.57 -12.66
N VAL A 207 6.54 -2.36 -13.21
CA VAL A 207 6.27 -3.74 -13.65
C VAL A 207 5.94 -4.65 -12.47
N VAL A 208 6.77 -4.66 -11.41
CA VAL A 208 6.57 -5.59 -10.29
C VAL A 208 5.32 -5.23 -9.48
N VAL A 209 5.03 -3.94 -9.30
CA VAL A 209 3.85 -3.46 -8.59
C VAL A 209 2.59 -3.75 -9.39
N THR A 210 2.62 -3.59 -10.73
CA THR A 210 1.52 -4.00 -11.62
C THR A 210 1.19 -5.47 -11.43
N GLY A 211 2.18 -6.36 -11.50
CA GLY A 211 1.96 -7.79 -11.30
C GLY A 211 1.41 -8.12 -9.92
N HIS A 212 2.01 -7.55 -8.86
CA HIS A 212 1.55 -7.77 -7.49
C HIS A 212 0.09 -7.32 -7.29
N PHE A 213 -0.28 -6.11 -7.71
CA PHE A 213 -1.63 -5.58 -7.52
C PHE A 213 -2.67 -6.14 -8.50
N ALA A 214 -2.26 -6.77 -9.60
CA ALA A 214 -3.18 -7.56 -10.43
C ALA A 214 -3.76 -8.78 -9.72
N VAL A 215 -3.05 -9.28 -8.71
CA VAL A 215 -3.46 -10.44 -7.90
C VAL A 215 -3.91 -9.99 -6.52
N PHE A 216 -3.17 -9.09 -5.87
CA PHE A 216 -3.40 -8.68 -4.48
C PHE A 216 -4.72 -7.94 -4.29
N THR A 217 -5.11 -7.10 -5.26
CA THR A 217 -6.41 -6.41 -5.22
C THR A 217 -7.58 -7.39 -5.11
N TYR A 218 -7.41 -8.60 -5.66
CA TYR A 218 -8.42 -9.65 -5.75
C TYR A 218 -8.07 -10.86 -4.88
N ILE A 219 -7.20 -10.68 -3.87
CA ILE A 219 -6.69 -11.78 -3.03
C ILE A 219 -7.83 -12.60 -2.39
N THR A 220 -8.93 -11.95 -1.98
CA THR A 220 -10.09 -12.63 -1.39
C THR A 220 -10.83 -13.51 -2.42
N ALA A 221 -10.91 -13.08 -3.68
CA ALA A 221 -11.46 -13.89 -4.77
C ALA A 221 -10.54 -15.07 -5.11
N ILE A 222 -9.23 -14.86 -5.13
CA ILE A 222 -8.23 -15.92 -5.35
C ILE A 222 -8.26 -16.95 -4.22
N ILE A 223 -8.41 -16.52 -2.97
CA ILE A 223 -8.58 -17.42 -1.83
C ILE A 223 -9.85 -18.26 -2.00
N ALA A 224 -10.96 -17.65 -2.41
CA ALA A 224 -12.20 -18.37 -2.64
C ALA A 224 -12.08 -19.39 -3.80
N GLU A 225 -11.45 -19.01 -4.91
CA GLU A 225 -11.31 -19.85 -6.11
C GLU A 225 -10.28 -20.97 -5.92
N SER A 226 -9.07 -20.65 -5.48
CA SER A 226 -7.94 -21.59 -5.44
C SER A 226 -7.78 -22.32 -4.11
N VAL A 227 -8.18 -21.69 -3.00
CA VAL A 227 -8.06 -22.28 -1.64
C VAL A 227 -9.38 -22.89 -1.17
N HIS A 228 -10.50 -22.52 -1.80
CA HIS A 228 -11.87 -22.92 -1.42
C HIS A 228 -12.27 -22.47 0.00
N LEU A 229 -11.71 -21.34 0.47
CA LEU A 229 -12.09 -20.71 1.74
C LEU A 229 -13.04 -19.54 1.51
N THR A 230 -14.10 -19.48 2.31
CA THR A 230 -15.10 -18.41 2.30
C THR A 230 -15.40 -17.90 3.70
N GLY A 231 -16.08 -16.76 3.80
CA GLY A 231 -16.53 -16.20 5.08
C GLY A 231 -15.39 -15.87 6.04
N PRO A 232 -15.59 -16.04 7.37
CA PRO A 232 -14.61 -15.64 8.38
C PRO A 232 -13.23 -16.32 8.26
N ALA A 233 -13.15 -17.50 7.65
CA ALA A 233 -11.90 -18.26 7.49
C ALA A 233 -10.86 -17.54 6.61
N ILE A 234 -11.31 -16.69 5.68
CA ILE A 234 -10.43 -15.83 4.86
C ILE A 234 -9.56 -14.96 5.77
N SER A 235 -10.12 -14.46 6.88
CA SER A 235 -9.40 -13.60 7.83
C SER A 235 -8.18 -14.29 8.42
N GLY A 236 -8.26 -15.59 8.74
CA GLY A 236 -7.13 -16.35 9.27
C GLY A 236 -5.98 -16.46 8.27
N LEU A 237 -6.31 -16.69 6.98
CA LEU A 237 -5.31 -16.75 5.92
C LEU A 237 -4.71 -15.38 5.60
N LEU A 238 -5.53 -14.31 5.60
CA LEU A 238 -5.05 -12.94 5.47
C LEU A 238 -4.14 -12.55 6.64
N PHE A 239 -4.43 -13.03 7.85
CA PHE A 239 -3.57 -12.82 9.02
C PHE A 239 -2.22 -13.51 8.83
N ALA A 240 -2.22 -14.78 8.42
CA ALA A 240 -1.00 -15.50 8.10
C ALA A 240 -0.20 -14.83 6.96
N HIS A 241 -0.88 -14.34 5.92
CA HIS A 241 -0.30 -13.53 4.84
C HIS A 241 0.35 -12.26 5.41
N GLY A 242 -0.33 -11.53 6.28
CA GLY A 242 0.22 -10.35 6.95
C GLY A 242 1.47 -10.64 7.79
N VAL A 243 1.48 -11.75 8.54
CA VAL A 243 2.65 -12.21 9.32
C VAL A 243 3.83 -12.48 8.37
N ALA A 244 3.59 -13.25 7.31
CA ALA A 244 4.63 -13.56 6.32
C ALA A 244 5.17 -12.31 5.61
N GLY A 245 4.31 -11.33 5.32
CA GLY A 245 4.71 -10.02 4.79
C GLY A 245 5.63 -9.24 5.74
N LEU A 246 5.31 -9.23 7.04
CA LEU A 246 6.15 -8.61 8.05
C LEU A 246 7.52 -9.31 8.17
N LEU A 247 7.55 -10.64 8.12
CA LEU A 247 8.81 -11.40 8.10
C LEU A 247 9.66 -11.06 6.87
N GLY A 248 9.04 -10.97 5.69
CA GLY A 248 9.69 -10.54 4.46
C GLY A 248 10.29 -9.14 4.57
N LEU A 249 9.51 -8.17 5.07
CA LEU A 249 9.97 -6.80 5.31
C LEU A 249 11.23 -6.77 6.18
N VAL A 250 11.24 -7.50 7.31
CA VAL A 250 12.39 -7.57 8.22
C VAL A 250 13.59 -8.25 7.55
N LEU A 251 13.35 -9.37 6.85
CA LEU A 251 14.40 -10.15 6.19
C LEU A 251 15.12 -9.34 5.11
N PHE A 252 14.35 -8.70 4.22
CA PHE A 252 14.90 -7.93 3.11
C PHE A 252 15.45 -6.57 3.57
N GLY A 253 14.79 -5.91 4.54
CA GLY A 253 15.28 -4.66 5.11
C GLY A 253 16.65 -4.80 5.79
N ARG A 254 16.95 -5.94 6.42
CA ARG A 254 18.28 -6.21 7.00
C ARG A 254 19.38 -6.45 5.95
N ARG A 255 19.02 -6.89 4.75
CA ARG A 255 20.00 -7.29 3.70
C ARG A 255 20.12 -6.29 2.55
N VAL A 256 19.18 -5.36 2.40
CA VAL A 256 19.13 -4.44 1.26
C VAL A 256 20.38 -3.57 1.11
N ASP A 257 21.03 -3.18 2.21
CA ASP A 257 22.23 -2.33 2.14
C ASP A 257 23.51 -3.14 1.88
N SER A 258 23.61 -4.33 2.47
CA SER A 258 24.79 -5.19 2.31
C SER A 258 24.81 -5.92 0.96
N HIS A 259 23.63 -6.32 0.46
CA HIS A 259 23.44 -7.11 -0.75
C HIS A 259 22.28 -6.56 -1.61
N PRO A 260 22.37 -5.33 -2.12
CA PRO A 260 21.23 -4.66 -2.78
C PRO A 260 20.67 -5.43 -3.96
N ARG A 261 21.53 -5.86 -4.90
CA ARG A 261 21.11 -6.63 -6.07
C ARG A 261 20.56 -8.00 -5.72
N GLY A 262 21.24 -8.71 -4.81
CA GLY A 262 20.80 -10.04 -4.37
C GLY A 262 19.41 -9.98 -3.72
N THR A 263 19.19 -8.98 -2.86
CA THR A 263 17.91 -8.74 -2.20
C THR A 263 16.80 -8.40 -3.21
N ALA A 264 17.08 -7.53 -4.20
CA ALA A 264 16.13 -7.20 -5.26
C ALA A 264 15.79 -8.38 -6.18
N LEU A 265 16.78 -9.24 -6.48
CA LEU A 265 16.55 -10.47 -7.22
C LEU A 265 15.68 -11.45 -6.43
N LEU A 266 15.93 -11.63 -5.13
CA LEU A 266 15.12 -12.50 -4.28
C LEU A 266 13.66 -12.03 -4.18
N VAL A 267 13.43 -10.71 -4.06
CA VAL A 267 12.06 -10.14 -4.05
C VAL A 267 11.36 -10.39 -5.39
N THR A 268 11.97 -9.98 -6.51
CA THR A 268 11.31 -10.09 -7.83
C THR A 268 11.14 -11.53 -8.30
N ALA A 269 12.14 -12.39 -8.10
CA ALA A 269 12.07 -13.80 -8.46
C ALA A 269 11.18 -14.59 -7.49
N GLY A 270 11.15 -14.22 -6.20
CA GLY A 270 10.24 -14.80 -5.21
C GLY A 270 8.78 -14.53 -5.54
N LEU A 271 8.45 -13.30 -5.96
CA LEU A 271 7.11 -12.99 -6.48
C LEU A 271 6.75 -13.87 -7.67
N ALA A 272 7.65 -13.97 -8.67
CA ALA A 272 7.42 -14.83 -9.82
C ALA A 272 7.20 -16.30 -9.41
N ALA A 273 8.08 -16.85 -8.57
CA ALA A 273 8.01 -18.23 -8.12
C ALA A 273 6.72 -18.53 -7.36
N THR A 274 6.30 -17.65 -6.45
CA THR A 274 5.06 -17.85 -5.69
C THR A 274 3.80 -17.76 -6.57
N MET A 275 3.78 -16.90 -7.59
CA MET A 275 2.71 -16.88 -8.58
C MET A 275 2.69 -18.16 -9.45
N LEU A 276 3.84 -18.68 -9.84
CA LEU A 276 3.94 -19.97 -10.57
C LEU A 276 3.46 -21.15 -9.72
N VAL A 277 3.79 -21.16 -8.43
CA VAL A 277 3.28 -22.18 -7.49
C VAL A 277 1.76 -22.08 -7.36
N LEU A 278 1.21 -20.85 -7.28
CA LEU A 278 -0.23 -20.64 -7.21
C LEU A 278 -0.95 -21.13 -8.48
N LEU A 279 -0.38 -20.91 -9.66
CA LEU A 279 -0.93 -21.40 -10.94
C LEU A 279 -0.97 -22.93 -11.03
N CYS A 280 0.06 -23.57 -10.50
CA CYS A 280 0.21 -25.02 -10.55
C CYS A 280 -0.33 -25.71 -9.28
N ALA A 281 -1.06 -24.99 -8.43
CA ALA A 281 -1.56 -25.53 -7.18
C ALA A 281 -2.62 -26.61 -7.45
N GLY A 282 -2.25 -27.88 -7.26
CA GLY A 282 -3.16 -29.03 -7.41
C GLY A 282 -4.10 -29.25 -6.22
N SER A 283 -4.01 -28.45 -5.15
CA SER A 283 -4.88 -28.53 -3.98
C SER A 283 -5.00 -27.20 -3.25
N GLY A 284 -6.10 -27.02 -2.51
CA GLY A 284 -6.32 -25.82 -1.70
C GLY A 284 -5.23 -25.59 -0.65
N VAL A 285 -4.61 -26.65 -0.11
CA VAL A 285 -3.49 -26.53 0.85
C VAL A 285 -2.26 -25.91 0.20
N VAL A 286 -1.92 -26.32 -1.03
CA VAL A 286 -0.80 -25.75 -1.78
C VAL A 286 -1.09 -24.30 -2.15
N ALA A 287 -2.33 -23.99 -2.56
CA ALA A 287 -2.74 -22.62 -2.83
C ALA A 287 -2.67 -21.73 -1.57
N ALA A 288 -3.12 -22.22 -0.42
CA ALA A 288 -3.02 -21.50 0.86
C ALA A 288 -1.55 -21.20 1.21
N ALA A 289 -0.68 -22.20 1.08
CA ALA A 289 0.75 -22.02 1.31
C ALA A 289 1.36 -21.01 0.34
N ALA A 290 0.98 -21.05 -0.95
CA ALA A 290 1.43 -20.08 -1.94
C ALA A 290 0.97 -18.65 -1.61
N VAL A 291 -0.29 -18.46 -1.21
CA VAL A 291 -0.84 -17.17 -0.77
C VAL A 291 -0.07 -16.61 0.43
N VAL A 292 0.25 -17.44 1.43
CA VAL A 292 1.03 -17.00 2.60
C VAL A 292 2.47 -16.68 2.22
N LEU A 293 3.14 -17.59 1.51
CA LEU A 293 4.55 -17.43 1.12
C LEU A 293 4.77 -16.27 0.16
N TRP A 294 3.78 -15.95 -0.68
CA TRP A 294 3.80 -14.79 -1.58
C TRP A 294 3.96 -13.47 -0.83
N ALA A 295 3.42 -13.38 0.40
CA ALA A 295 3.56 -12.18 1.20
C ALA A 295 5.02 -11.87 1.54
N VAL A 296 5.88 -12.88 1.70
CA VAL A 296 7.29 -12.70 2.05
C VAL A 296 8.00 -11.79 1.04
N PRO A 297 8.12 -12.14 -0.27
CA PRO A 297 8.72 -11.24 -1.24
C PRO A 297 7.90 -9.96 -1.43
N ALA A 298 6.57 -9.98 -1.31
CA ALA A 298 5.75 -8.77 -1.39
C ALA A 298 6.12 -7.72 -0.32
N GLY A 299 6.40 -8.15 0.91
CA GLY A 299 6.86 -7.28 2.00
C GLY A 299 8.19 -6.57 1.72
N GLY A 300 8.99 -7.08 0.78
CA GLY A 300 10.25 -6.47 0.36
C GLY A 300 10.14 -5.43 -0.76
N ILE A 301 9.02 -5.38 -1.51
CA ILE A 301 8.88 -4.54 -2.72
C ILE A 301 9.22 -3.08 -2.41
N GLY A 302 8.52 -2.48 -1.44
CA GLY A 302 8.66 -1.06 -1.11
C GLY A 302 10.08 -0.71 -0.66
N VAL A 303 10.59 -1.41 0.35
CA VAL A 303 11.91 -1.12 0.96
C VAL A 303 13.04 -1.31 -0.05
N VAL A 304 13.02 -2.38 -0.82
CA VAL A 304 14.14 -2.70 -1.74
C VAL A 304 14.18 -1.74 -2.92
N LEU A 305 13.03 -1.41 -3.49
CA LEU A 305 12.96 -0.46 -4.61
C LEU A 305 13.25 0.97 -4.15
N GLN A 306 12.71 1.41 -3.02
CA GLN A 306 13.00 2.74 -2.47
C GLN A 306 14.49 2.89 -2.12
N ALA A 307 15.13 1.87 -1.54
CA ALA A 307 16.57 1.90 -1.30
C ALA A 307 17.40 1.99 -2.60
N ALA A 308 16.95 1.33 -3.67
CA ALA A 308 17.59 1.44 -4.99
C ALA A 308 17.44 2.83 -5.61
N VAL A 309 16.28 3.48 -5.44
CA VAL A 309 16.04 4.88 -5.85
C VAL A 309 17.04 5.79 -5.15
N LEU A 310 17.13 5.69 -3.82
CA LEU A 310 18.00 6.57 -3.01
C LEU A 310 19.49 6.38 -3.33
N ARG A 311 19.92 5.15 -3.66
CA ARG A 311 21.32 4.86 -3.97
C ARG A 311 21.84 5.56 -5.23
N VAL A 312 20.97 5.80 -6.21
CA VAL A 312 21.34 6.42 -7.48
C VAL A 312 20.83 7.85 -7.63
N ALA A 313 20.21 8.40 -6.57
CA ALA A 313 19.58 9.70 -6.63
C ALA A 313 20.59 10.82 -6.34
N ASP A 314 20.84 11.67 -7.33
CA ASP A 314 21.51 12.96 -7.12
C ASP A 314 20.59 13.93 -6.35
N ARG A 315 19.27 13.70 -6.44
CA ARG A 315 18.20 14.49 -5.83
C ARG A 315 17.19 13.56 -5.15
N PRO A 316 17.47 13.11 -3.91
CA PRO A 316 16.68 12.07 -3.23
C PRO A 316 15.17 12.35 -3.15
N ASP A 317 14.78 13.61 -2.92
CA ASP A 317 13.37 14.01 -2.82
C ASP A 317 12.63 13.86 -4.15
N LEU A 318 13.21 14.36 -5.25
CA LEU A 318 12.60 14.29 -6.57
C LEU A 318 12.59 12.85 -7.09
N ALA A 319 13.66 12.08 -6.82
CA ALA A 319 13.75 10.67 -7.17
C ALA A 319 12.66 9.83 -6.46
N SER A 320 12.46 10.08 -5.16
CA SER A 320 11.40 9.42 -4.38
C SER A 320 10.00 9.80 -4.87
N ALA A 321 9.78 11.05 -5.29
CA ALA A 321 8.51 11.47 -5.86
C ALA A 321 8.18 10.72 -7.16
N VAL A 322 9.15 10.58 -8.08
CA VAL A 322 8.95 9.80 -9.31
C VAL A 322 8.74 8.31 -9.03
N TYR A 323 9.44 7.76 -8.04
CA TYR A 323 9.21 6.40 -7.58
C TYR A 323 7.77 6.20 -7.08
N ILE A 324 7.24 7.12 -6.26
CA ILE A 324 5.86 7.05 -5.78
C ILE A 324 4.89 7.09 -6.97
N VAL A 325 5.12 7.97 -7.96
CA VAL A 325 4.28 8.00 -9.17
C VAL A 325 4.32 6.67 -9.92
N ALA A 326 5.50 6.06 -10.09
CA ALA A 326 5.64 4.74 -10.72
C ALA A 326 4.94 3.64 -9.91
N PHE A 327 4.99 3.70 -8.57
CA PHE A 327 4.31 2.78 -7.67
C PHE A 327 2.79 2.90 -7.78
N GLN A 328 2.25 4.12 -7.73
CA GLN A 328 0.81 4.36 -7.88
C GLN A 328 0.30 3.98 -9.27
N ALA A 329 1.08 4.25 -10.34
CA ALA A 329 0.75 3.79 -11.68
C ALA A 329 0.71 2.26 -11.76
N GLY A 330 1.63 1.57 -11.06
CA GLY A 330 1.62 0.12 -10.91
C GLY A 330 0.38 -0.40 -10.18
N ILE A 331 -0.01 0.21 -9.07
CA ILE A 331 -1.25 -0.15 -8.36
C ILE A 331 -2.45 0.02 -9.29
N ALA A 332 -2.55 1.18 -9.95
CA ALA A 332 -3.65 1.51 -10.82
C ALA A 332 -3.79 0.51 -11.99
N GLY A 333 -2.68 0.26 -12.69
CA GLY A 333 -2.63 -0.68 -13.81
C GLY A 333 -2.86 -2.12 -13.36
N GLY A 334 -2.24 -2.55 -12.25
CA GLY A 334 -2.42 -3.88 -11.69
C GLY A 334 -3.87 -4.15 -11.33
N ALA A 335 -4.46 -3.31 -10.50
CA ALA A 335 -5.86 -3.43 -10.10
C ALA A 335 -6.82 -3.44 -11.31
N ALA A 336 -6.58 -2.61 -12.34
CA ALA A 336 -7.41 -2.58 -13.54
C ALA A 336 -7.30 -3.89 -14.34
N VAL A 337 -6.08 -4.38 -14.56
CA VAL A 337 -5.86 -5.62 -15.32
C VAL A 337 -6.38 -6.85 -14.58
N GLY A 338 -6.17 -6.93 -13.26
CA GLY A 338 -6.75 -8.00 -12.45
C GLY A 338 -8.29 -7.98 -12.45
N GLY A 339 -8.89 -6.78 -12.54
CA GLY A 339 -10.35 -6.62 -12.61
C GLY A 339 -10.92 -7.12 -13.93
N ALA A 340 -10.26 -6.77 -15.03
CA ALA A 340 -10.60 -7.30 -16.35
C ALA A 340 -10.48 -8.83 -16.39
N ALA A 341 -9.44 -9.39 -15.76
CA ALA A 341 -9.30 -10.84 -15.64
C ALA A 341 -10.41 -11.47 -14.78
N LEU A 342 -10.78 -10.85 -13.66
CA LEU A 342 -11.88 -11.31 -12.81
C LEU A 342 -13.22 -11.37 -13.56
N ASP A 343 -13.56 -10.35 -14.36
CA ASP A 343 -14.80 -10.31 -15.14
C ASP A 343 -14.94 -11.45 -16.15
N HIS A 344 -13.81 -11.91 -16.71
CA HIS A 344 -13.77 -12.97 -17.70
C HIS A 344 -13.53 -14.36 -17.09
N GLY A 345 -13.54 -14.50 -15.76
CA GLY A 345 -13.20 -15.76 -15.08
C GLY A 345 -11.76 -16.21 -15.35
N ALA A 346 -10.85 -15.26 -15.59
CA ALA A 346 -9.48 -15.47 -16.02
C ALA A 346 -8.46 -15.08 -14.94
N LEU A 347 -8.78 -15.26 -13.64
CA LEU A 347 -7.84 -15.03 -12.54
C LEU A 347 -6.51 -15.82 -12.68
N PRO A 348 -6.49 -17.04 -13.25
CA PRO A 348 -5.23 -17.69 -13.63
C PRO A 348 -4.41 -16.87 -14.64
N ALA A 349 -5.03 -16.20 -15.60
CA ALA A 349 -4.31 -15.33 -16.54
C ALA A 349 -3.70 -14.09 -15.84
N ALA A 350 -4.41 -13.48 -14.89
CA ALA A 350 -3.84 -12.41 -14.06
C ALA A 350 -2.66 -12.91 -13.21
N THR A 351 -2.75 -14.12 -12.67
CA THR A 351 -1.67 -14.76 -11.91
C THR A 351 -0.46 -15.07 -12.80
N ALA A 352 -0.67 -15.51 -14.04
CA ALA A 352 0.37 -15.70 -15.04
C ALA A 352 1.04 -14.39 -15.46
N LEU A 353 0.25 -13.32 -15.64
CA LEU A 353 0.78 -11.98 -15.86
C LEU A 353 1.64 -11.53 -14.69
N ALA A 354 1.19 -11.73 -13.45
CA ALA A 354 1.95 -11.38 -12.25
C ALA A 354 3.29 -12.15 -12.17
N ALA A 355 3.29 -13.43 -12.53
CA ALA A 355 4.52 -14.21 -12.67
C ALA A 355 5.45 -13.61 -13.73
N GLY A 356 4.92 -13.27 -14.91
CA GLY A 356 5.65 -12.61 -15.99
C GLY A 356 6.23 -11.25 -15.59
N CYS A 357 5.47 -10.43 -14.87
CA CYS A 357 5.92 -9.16 -14.29
C CYS A 357 7.08 -9.37 -13.30
N GLY A 358 6.99 -10.37 -12.42
CA GLY A 358 8.08 -10.74 -11.52
C GLY A 358 9.36 -11.08 -12.27
N LEU A 359 9.26 -11.95 -13.28
CA LEU A 359 10.40 -12.35 -14.13
C LEU A 359 10.99 -11.17 -14.92
N ALA A 360 10.14 -10.32 -15.49
CA ALA A 360 10.56 -9.11 -16.21
C ALA A 360 11.29 -8.14 -15.27
N ALA A 361 10.78 -7.90 -14.06
CA ALA A 361 11.45 -7.09 -13.05
C ALA A 361 12.78 -7.72 -12.63
N THR A 362 12.87 -9.04 -12.45
CA THR A 362 14.13 -9.76 -12.21
C THR A 362 15.14 -9.52 -13.32
N LEU A 363 14.73 -9.54 -14.59
CA LEU A 363 15.60 -9.25 -15.73
C LEU A 363 16.12 -7.81 -15.70
N VAL A 364 15.25 -6.83 -15.39
CA VAL A 364 15.64 -5.42 -15.26
C VAL A 364 16.64 -5.25 -14.11
N VAL A 365 16.36 -5.80 -12.93
CA VAL A 365 17.26 -5.78 -11.76
C VAL A 365 18.60 -6.44 -12.09
N ARG A 366 18.57 -7.57 -12.81
CA ARG A 366 19.77 -8.29 -13.22
C ARG A 366 20.60 -7.48 -14.22
N ARG A 367 20.01 -6.68 -15.10
CA ARG A 367 20.78 -5.92 -16.10
C ARG A 367 21.23 -4.55 -15.61
N SER A 368 20.54 -3.98 -14.62
CA SER A 368 20.78 -2.63 -14.16
C SER A 368 21.96 -2.50 -13.19
N ALA A 369 22.81 -1.49 -13.43
CA ALA A 369 23.87 -1.10 -12.50
C ALA A 369 23.32 -0.43 -11.22
N ALA A 370 22.10 0.12 -11.27
CA ALA A 370 21.48 0.83 -10.13
C ALA A 370 21.26 -0.04 -8.89
N PHE A 371 21.22 -1.36 -9.05
CA PHE A 371 21.09 -2.30 -7.96
C PHE A 371 22.42 -2.84 -7.44
N ARG A 372 23.55 -2.53 -8.10
CA ARG A 372 24.87 -2.97 -7.62
C ARG A 372 25.26 -2.18 -6.37
N ARG A 373 26.09 -2.81 -5.54
CA ARG A 373 26.78 -2.10 -4.46
C ARG A 373 27.81 -1.19 -5.13
N THR A 374 27.69 0.11 -4.89
CA THR A 374 28.62 1.14 -5.36
C THR A 374 29.92 1.09 -4.58
#